data_AF-A0A7W8BIV0-F1
#
_entry.id   AF-A0A7W8BIV0-F1
#
_cell.length_a   1.000
_cell.length_b   1.000
_cell.length_c   1.000
_cell.angle_alpha   90.00
_cell.angle_beta   90.00
_cell.angle_gamma   90.00
#
_symmetry.space_group_name_H-M   'P 1'
#
loop_
_entity.id
_entity.type
_entity.pdbx_description
1 polymer ?
#
loop_
_entity_poly.entity_id
_entity_poly.type
_entity_poly.pdbx_seq_one_letter_code
_entity_poly.pdbx_strand_id
1 'polypeptide(L)'
;MNKEFAKKLRDTAIATGTPLPEREHYEVTVSNQSTHALVLTSKAVSGSFDEAPDEGHVLHPRESDTFQVSSVHFPWESGAAALRYQMTDAPVTFTATGGPPGSHASSGKLEGPGCEHYDCTIGSSCPEKSLIMLETAMDPHMMGI
;
A
#
# COMPACT_ATOMS: atom_id res chain seq x y z
N MET A 1 -19.25 9.48 -12.82
CA MET A 1 -19.33 10.70 -11.98
C MET A 1 -20.25 11.70 -12.65
N ASN A 2 -21.33 12.13 -11.98
CA ASN A 2 -22.35 13.00 -12.58
C ASN A 2 -21.79 14.44 -12.77
N LYS A 3 -21.89 14.99 -13.98
CA LYS A 3 -21.30 16.29 -14.35
C LYS A 3 -21.82 17.45 -13.51
N GLU A 4 -23.08 17.38 -13.05
CA GLU A 4 -23.67 18.38 -12.17
C GLU A 4 -23.07 18.39 -10.77
N PHE A 5 -22.70 17.22 -10.25
CA PHE A 5 -22.11 17.10 -8.91
C PHE A 5 -20.70 17.70 -8.88
N ALA A 6 -19.90 17.45 -9.92
CA ALA A 6 -18.58 18.04 -10.08
C ALA A 6 -18.61 19.57 -10.22
N LYS A 7 -19.63 20.11 -10.93
CA LYS A 7 -19.83 21.56 -11.05
C LYS A 7 -20.18 22.19 -9.71
N LYS A 8 -21.11 21.60 -8.96
CA LYS A 8 -21.54 22.11 -7.66
C LYS A 8 -20.41 22.14 -6.61
N LEU A 9 -19.54 21.13 -6.62
CA LEU A 9 -18.34 21.11 -5.77
C LEU A 9 -17.34 22.21 -6.13
N ARG A 10 -17.09 22.44 -7.44
CA ARG A 10 -16.25 23.56 -7.92
C ARG A 10 -16.78 24.92 -7.48
N ASP A 11 -18.07 25.17 -7.70
CA ASP A 11 -18.67 26.46 -7.38
C ASP A 11 -18.67 26.72 -5.87
N THR A 12 -18.84 25.66 -5.05
CA THR A 12 -18.76 25.75 -3.59
C THR A 12 -17.33 26.02 -3.11
N ALA A 13 -16.35 25.28 -3.64
CA ALA A 13 -14.93 25.45 -3.33
C ALA A 13 -14.41 26.87 -3.62
N ILE A 14 -14.82 27.44 -4.77
CA ILE A 14 -14.48 28.81 -5.15
C ILE A 14 -15.13 29.82 -4.19
N ALA A 15 -16.37 29.59 -3.77
CA ALA A 15 -17.10 30.48 -2.89
C ALA A 15 -16.60 30.45 -1.43
N THR A 16 -16.13 29.30 -0.94
CA THR A 16 -15.68 29.11 0.45
C THR A 16 -14.16 29.16 0.63
N GLY A 17 -13.40 29.19 -0.47
CA GLY A 17 -11.94 29.03 -0.43
C GLY A 17 -11.50 27.62 -0.03
N THR A 18 -12.39 26.63 -0.08
CA THR A 18 -12.08 25.24 0.30
C THR A 18 -11.43 24.53 -0.89
N PRO A 19 -10.25 23.93 -0.74
CA PRO A 19 -9.61 23.18 -1.81
C PRO A 19 -10.48 22.04 -2.33
N LEU A 20 -10.40 21.78 -3.64
CA LEU A 20 -11.08 20.66 -4.26
C LEU A 20 -10.37 19.35 -3.92
N PRO A 21 -11.10 18.24 -3.79
CA PRO A 21 -10.47 16.94 -3.65
C PRO A 21 -9.67 16.62 -4.91
N GLU A 22 -8.46 16.12 -4.72
CA GLU A 22 -7.58 15.63 -5.75
C GLU A 22 -7.94 14.17 -6.06
N ARG A 23 -7.74 13.78 -7.32
CA ARG A 23 -7.95 12.41 -7.77
C ARG A 23 -6.70 11.92 -8.46
N GLU A 24 -6.15 10.84 -7.94
CA GLU A 24 -4.89 10.28 -8.39
C GLU A 24 -5.02 8.78 -8.65
N HIS A 25 -4.23 8.30 -9.60
CA HIS A 25 -4.16 6.90 -9.97
C HIS A 25 -2.72 6.44 -9.81
N TYR A 26 -2.49 5.35 -9.07
CA TYR A 26 -1.16 4.80 -8.86
C TYR A 26 -1.24 3.29 -8.60
N GLU A 27 -0.09 2.62 -8.67
CA GLU A 27 0.03 1.20 -8.39
C GLU A 27 0.81 0.95 -7.10
N VAL A 28 0.34 -0.03 -6.33
CA VAL A 28 1.08 -0.59 -5.20
C VAL A 28 1.34 -2.06 -5.48
N THR A 29 2.60 -2.45 -5.54
CA THR A 29 3.01 -3.85 -5.65
C THR A 29 3.59 -4.31 -4.32
N VAL A 30 3.04 -5.39 -3.79
CA VAL A 30 3.55 -6.06 -2.59
C VAL A 30 4.25 -7.33 -3.01
N SER A 31 5.55 -7.43 -2.72
CA SER A 31 6.36 -8.61 -3.04
C SER A 31 6.68 -9.40 -1.78
N ASN A 32 6.38 -10.69 -1.78
CA ASN A 32 6.70 -11.57 -0.67
C ASN A 32 8.04 -12.27 -0.95
N GLN A 33 9.12 -11.76 -0.38
CA GLN A 33 10.45 -12.39 -0.44
C GLN A 33 10.76 -13.18 0.84
N SER A 34 9.79 -13.32 1.74
CA SER A 34 9.91 -14.17 2.92
C SER A 34 9.71 -15.65 2.56
N THR A 35 9.93 -16.52 3.55
CA THR A 35 9.65 -17.96 3.45
C THR A 35 8.20 -18.33 3.79
N HIS A 36 7.38 -17.37 4.23
CA HIS A 36 6.02 -17.60 4.72
C HIS A 36 4.97 -17.19 3.68
N ALA A 37 3.82 -17.86 3.68
CA ALA A 37 2.68 -17.36 2.92
C ALA A 37 1.98 -16.22 3.67
N LEU A 38 1.46 -15.25 2.93
CA LEU A 38 0.81 -14.07 3.47
C LEU A 38 -0.67 -14.06 3.07
N VAL A 39 -1.58 -13.97 4.03
CA VAL A 39 -3.01 -13.81 3.76
C VAL A 39 -3.35 -12.33 3.79
N LEU A 40 -3.94 -11.81 2.71
CA LEU A 40 -4.48 -10.45 2.69
C LEU A 40 -5.70 -10.38 3.62
N THR A 41 -5.59 -9.63 4.70
CA THR A 41 -6.64 -9.53 5.74
C THR A 41 -7.47 -8.26 5.65
N SER A 42 -6.90 -7.17 5.13
CA SER A 42 -7.64 -5.93 4.90
C SER A 42 -6.97 -5.04 3.88
N LYS A 43 -7.76 -4.29 3.12
CA LYS A 43 -7.28 -3.22 2.21
C LYS A 43 -8.10 -1.94 2.40
N ALA A 44 -7.43 -0.80 2.47
CA ALA A 44 -8.09 0.50 2.68
C ALA A 44 -7.44 1.60 1.85
N VAL A 45 -8.27 2.47 1.27
CA VAL A 45 -7.84 3.71 0.62
C VAL A 45 -8.99 4.71 0.67
N SER A 46 -8.68 6.01 0.75
CA SER A 46 -9.63 7.08 0.49
C SER A 46 -9.94 7.12 -1.01
N GLY A 47 -10.85 6.27 -1.48
CA GLY A 47 -11.14 6.10 -2.91
C GLY A 47 -11.60 4.68 -3.24
N SER A 48 -11.01 4.08 -4.27
CA SER A 48 -11.30 2.70 -4.69
C SER A 48 -10.04 1.95 -5.14
N PHE A 49 -10.13 0.62 -5.10
CA PHE A 49 -9.22 -0.26 -5.82
C PHE A 49 -9.88 -0.64 -7.13
N ASP A 50 -9.26 -0.28 -8.26
CA ASP A 50 -9.77 -0.59 -9.60
C ASP A 50 -9.47 -2.05 -9.96
N GLU A 51 -8.31 -2.56 -9.52
CA GLU A 51 -7.89 -3.95 -9.62
C GLU A 51 -7.12 -4.33 -8.35
N ALA A 52 -7.56 -5.37 -7.65
CA ALA A 52 -6.93 -5.84 -6.42
C ALA A 52 -7.37 -7.27 -6.08
N PRO A 53 -6.48 -8.11 -5.49
CA PRO A 53 -6.87 -9.37 -4.87
C PRO A 53 -7.93 -9.17 -3.77
N ASP A 54 -8.79 -10.17 -3.58
CA ASP A 54 -9.81 -10.16 -2.53
C ASP A 54 -9.21 -10.44 -1.14
N GLU A 55 -9.89 -9.99 -0.08
CA GLU A 55 -9.52 -10.37 1.28
C GLU A 55 -9.65 -11.90 1.45
N GLY A 56 -8.68 -12.51 2.09
CA GLY A 56 -8.48 -13.95 2.14
C GLY A 56 -7.57 -14.51 1.04
N HIS A 57 -7.18 -13.69 0.05
CA HIS A 57 -6.17 -14.07 -0.94
C HIS A 57 -4.84 -14.41 -0.26
N VAL A 58 -4.17 -15.44 -0.78
CA VAL A 58 -2.88 -15.93 -0.27
C VAL A 58 -1.80 -15.56 -1.26
N LEU A 59 -0.85 -14.75 -0.81
CA LEU A 59 0.36 -14.39 -1.52
C LEU A 59 1.49 -15.33 -1.10
N HIS A 60 1.88 -16.25 -1.98
CA HIS A 60 2.89 -17.26 -1.67
C HIS A 60 4.31 -16.68 -1.66
N PRO A 61 5.29 -17.39 -1.06
CA PRO A 61 6.70 -17.02 -1.15
C PRO A 61 7.14 -16.80 -2.60
N ARG A 62 7.88 -15.70 -2.82
CA ARG A 62 8.43 -15.23 -4.11
C ARG A 62 7.40 -14.74 -5.13
N GLU A 63 6.15 -14.56 -4.72
CA GLU A 63 5.11 -13.97 -5.56
C GLU A 63 4.95 -12.47 -5.28
N SER A 64 4.12 -11.81 -6.08
CA SER A 64 3.78 -10.40 -5.86
C SER A 64 2.33 -10.13 -6.22
N ASP A 65 1.65 -9.36 -5.37
CA ASP A 65 0.33 -8.81 -5.64
C ASP A 65 0.49 -7.38 -6.16
N THR A 66 -0.34 -6.98 -7.12
CA THR A 66 -0.40 -5.60 -7.61
C THR A 66 -1.81 -5.05 -7.44
N PHE A 67 -1.88 -3.82 -6.91
CA PHE A 67 -3.10 -3.09 -6.62
C PHE A 67 -3.13 -1.83 -7.47
N GLN A 68 -4.13 -1.70 -8.34
CA GLN A 68 -4.42 -0.45 -9.04
C GLN A 68 -5.35 0.39 -8.17
N VAL A 69 -4.88 1.56 -7.78
CA VAL A 69 -5.53 2.41 -6.79
C VAL A 69 -6.00 3.71 -7.43
N SER A 70 -7.28 4.01 -7.25
CA SER A 70 -7.92 5.30 -7.53
C SER A 70 -8.13 6.04 -6.20
N SER A 71 -7.25 6.97 -5.85
CA SER A 71 -7.38 7.78 -4.64
C SER A 71 -8.17 9.06 -4.91
N VAL A 72 -9.01 9.44 -3.95
CA VAL A 72 -9.78 10.69 -3.90
C VAL A 72 -9.66 11.24 -2.49
N HIS A 73 -8.88 12.31 -2.33
CA HIS A 73 -8.55 12.88 -1.02
C HIS A 73 -8.39 14.39 -1.11
N PHE A 74 -8.49 15.08 0.02
CA PHE A 74 -8.15 16.50 0.05
C PHE A 74 -6.64 16.71 0.09
N PRO A 75 -6.10 17.87 -0.32
CA PRO A 75 -4.65 18.13 -0.35
C PRO A 75 -3.92 18.00 0.99
N TRP A 76 -4.64 17.99 2.12
CA TRP A 76 -4.10 17.80 3.47
C TRP A 76 -4.27 16.37 4.01
N GLU A 77 -4.97 15.50 3.29
CA GLU A 77 -5.18 14.10 3.63
C GLU A 77 -4.15 13.23 2.90
N SER A 78 -3.78 12.10 3.49
CA SER A 78 -2.97 11.11 2.79
C SER A 78 -3.85 10.37 1.78
N GLY A 79 -3.51 10.47 0.50
CA GLY A 79 -4.11 9.67 -0.55
C GLY A 79 -3.68 8.21 -0.57
N ALA A 80 -2.84 7.77 0.37
CA ALA A 80 -2.20 6.46 0.36
C ALA A 80 -3.16 5.29 0.65
N ALA A 81 -2.82 4.13 0.10
CA ALA A 81 -3.50 2.87 0.33
C ALA A 81 -2.73 2.09 1.41
N ALA A 82 -3.47 1.46 2.32
CA ALA A 82 -2.94 0.56 3.34
C ALA A 82 -3.42 -0.87 3.05
N LEU A 83 -2.47 -1.80 3.00
CA LEU A 83 -2.67 -3.21 2.68
C LEU A 83 -2.12 -4.04 3.83
N ARG A 84 -2.95 -4.87 4.46
CA ARG A 84 -2.56 -5.64 5.65
C ARG A 84 -2.57 -7.13 5.36
N TYR A 85 -1.44 -7.76 5.61
CA TYR A 85 -1.23 -9.19 5.49
C TYR A 85 -0.94 -9.84 6.84
N GLN A 86 -1.33 -11.09 7.00
CA GLN A 86 -0.96 -11.93 8.13
C GLN A 86 -0.19 -13.15 7.63
N MET A 87 0.96 -13.47 8.25
CA MET A 87 1.67 -14.71 7.95
C MET A 87 0.83 -15.92 8.37
N THR A 88 0.73 -16.92 7.51
CA THR A 88 -0.13 -18.11 7.75
C THR A 88 0.34 -18.98 8.91
N ASP A 89 1.65 -18.99 9.16
CA ASP A 89 2.36 -19.92 10.03
C ASP A 89 3.22 -19.19 11.08
N ALA A 90 3.13 -17.86 11.14
CA ALA A 90 3.77 -17.02 12.15
C ALA A 90 2.79 -15.94 12.65
N PRO A 91 2.84 -15.54 13.93
CA PRO A 91 1.97 -14.50 14.48
C PRO A 91 2.44 -13.09 14.11
N VAL A 92 2.88 -12.89 12.86
CA VAL A 92 3.40 -11.63 12.34
C VAL A 92 2.40 -11.03 11.35
N THR A 93 2.09 -9.76 11.58
CA THR A 93 1.33 -8.91 10.66
C THR A 93 2.29 -8.02 9.89
N PHE A 94 2.07 -7.93 8.59
CA PHE A 94 2.76 -7.01 7.70
C PHE A 94 1.77 -6.00 7.12
N THR A 95 2.04 -4.71 7.29
CA THR A 95 1.23 -3.62 6.70
C THR A 95 2.07 -2.87 5.69
N ALA A 96 1.69 -2.97 4.42
CA ALA A 96 2.27 -2.21 3.32
C ALA A 96 1.42 -0.96 3.06
N THR A 97 2.04 0.21 3.08
CA THR A 97 1.40 1.47 2.70
C THR A 97 2.04 1.95 1.41
N GLY A 98 1.24 2.25 0.39
CA GLY A 98 1.71 2.78 -0.89
C GLY A 98 0.89 3.99 -1.29
N GLY A 99 1.57 5.07 -1.70
CA GLY A 99 0.93 6.33 -2.02
C GLY A 99 1.20 6.82 -3.45
N PRO A 100 0.55 7.93 -3.81
CA PRO A 100 0.73 8.58 -5.10
C PRO A 100 2.16 9.10 -5.32
N PRO A 101 2.56 9.39 -6.57
CA PRO A 101 3.88 9.91 -6.90
C PRO A 101 4.31 11.10 -6.05
N GLY A 102 5.56 11.07 -5.55
CA GLY A 102 6.11 12.17 -4.75
C GLY A 102 5.60 12.23 -3.31
N SER A 103 4.61 11.41 -2.94
CA SER A 103 4.29 11.19 -1.53
C SER A 103 5.39 10.34 -0.87
N HIS A 104 5.88 10.75 0.30
CA HIS A 104 6.76 9.92 1.14
C HIS A 104 5.97 8.80 1.86
N ALA A 105 4.84 8.36 1.31
CA ALA A 105 3.90 7.48 2.02
C ALA A 105 4.25 5.99 1.90
N SER A 106 5.12 5.63 0.96
CA SER A 106 5.50 4.23 0.76
C SER A 106 6.27 3.71 1.97
N SER A 107 5.73 2.71 2.65
CA SER A 107 6.31 2.13 3.86
C SER A 107 5.84 0.71 4.13
N GLY A 108 6.62 -0.03 4.90
CA GLY A 108 6.25 -1.34 5.45
C GLY A 108 6.36 -1.30 6.97
N LYS A 109 5.35 -1.84 7.66
CA LYS A 109 5.35 -1.99 9.12
C LYS A 109 5.10 -3.44 9.48
N LEU A 110 5.93 -3.98 10.37
CA LEU A 110 5.80 -5.32 10.92
C LEU A 110 5.40 -5.26 12.38
N GLU A 111 4.48 -6.14 12.78
CA GLU A 111 3.98 -6.23 14.15
C GLU A 111 3.75 -7.68 14.55
N GLY A 112 4.10 -8.02 15.79
CA GLY A 112 3.89 -9.34 16.37
C GLY A 112 5.19 -10.03 16.77
N PRO A 113 5.10 -11.17 17.48
CA PRO A 113 6.29 -11.91 17.93
C PRO A 113 7.14 -12.41 16.76
N GLY A 114 8.45 -12.20 16.82
CA GLY A 114 9.38 -12.64 15.77
C GLY A 114 9.46 -11.69 14.57
N CYS A 115 8.85 -10.51 14.63
CA CYS A 115 8.91 -9.53 13.55
C CYS A 115 10.35 -9.05 13.26
N GLU A 116 11.25 -9.12 14.24
CA GLU A 116 12.68 -8.82 14.11
C GLU A 116 13.44 -9.73 13.14
N HIS A 117 12.83 -10.84 12.71
CA HIS A 117 13.38 -11.75 11.71
C HIS A 117 13.04 -11.36 10.28
N TYR A 118 12.37 -10.23 10.08
CA TYR A 118 11.94 -9.77 8.77
C TYR A 118 12.23 -8.28 8.60
N ASP A 119 12.54 -7.91 7.37
CA ASP A 119 12.77 -6.54 6.97
C ASP A 119 11.74 -6.12 5.92
N CYS A 120 11.49 -4.82 5.85
CA CYS A 120 10.66 -4.21 4.81
C CYS A 120 11.53 -3.28 3.99
N THR A 121 11.65 -3.56 2.70
CA THR A 121 12.37 -2.69 1.76
C THR A 121 11.41 -2.06 0.78
N ILE A 122 11.67 -0.78 0.47
CA ILE A 122 10.86 0.00 -0.46
C ILE A 122 11.67 0.12 -1.75
N GLY A 123 11.22 -0.55 -2.79
CA GLY A 123 11.72 -0.38 -4.14
C GLY A 123 11.00 0.77 -4.83
N SER A 124 11.74 1.52 -5.66
CA SER A 124 11.15 2.44 -6.63
C SER A 124 11.39 1.85 -8.02
N SER A 125 10.32 1.42 -8.70
CA SER A 125 10.42 0.95 -10.10
C SER A 125 10.04 2.06 -11.09
N CYS A 126 9.18 3.00 -10.69
CA CYS A 126 8.76 4.20 -11.42
C CYS A 126 8.07 5.19 -10.45
N PRO A 127 7.92 6.49 -10.78
CA PRO A 127 7.28 7.48 -9.90
C PRO A 127 5.83 7.13 -9.49
N GLU A 128 5.10 6.41 -10.34
CA GLU A 128 3.69 6.01 -10.14
C GLU A 128 3.52 4.61 -9.55
N LYS A 129 4.62 3.93 -9.22
CA LYS A 129 4.62 2.55 -8.77
C LYS A 129 5.41 2.41 -7.48
N SER A 130 4.72 2.06 -6.41
CA SER A 130 5.34 1.70 -5.13
C SER A 130 5.58 0.20 -5.10
N LEU A 131 6.84 -0.24 -4.98
CA LEU A 131 7.17 -1.63 -4.70
C LEU A 131 7.54 -1.77 -3.22
N ILE A 132 6.81 -2.59 -2.49
CA ILE A 132 7.05 -2.82 -1.06
C ILE A 132 7.33 -4.31 -0.90
N MET A 133 8.51 -4.64 -0.41
CA MET A 133 8.98 -6.01 -0.31
C MET A 133 9.10 -6.40 1.15
N LEU A 134 8.54 -7.56 1.50
CA LEU A 134 8.76 -8.20 2.78
C LEU A 134 9.85 -9.26 2.61
N GLU A 135 10.96 -9.09 3.30
CA GLU A 135 12.15 -9.96 3.20
C GLU A 135 12.39 -10.65 4.54
N THR A 136 12.96 -11.86 4.51
CA THR A 136 13.55 -12.43 5.72
C THR A 136 14.83 -11.65 6.02
N ALA A 137 14.96 -11.14 7.24
CA ALA A 137 16.15 -10.42 7.69
C ALA A 137 17.35 -11.34 7.52
N MET A 138 18.37 -10.86 6.81
CA MET A 138 19.61 -11.62 6.68
C MET A 138 20.33 -11.58 8.03
N ASP A 139 20.63 -12.75 8.59
CA ASP A 139 21.50 -12.85 9.76
C ASP A 139 22.87 -12.26 9.39
N PRO A 140 23.32 -11.15 10.03
CA PRO A 140 24.61 -10.54 9.72
C PRO A 140 25.79 -11.50 10.01
N HIS A 141 25.57 -12.61 10.71
CA HIS A 141 26.58 -13.62 10.99
C HIS A 141 26.71 -14.73 9.94
N MET A 142 25.84 -14.76 8.92
CA MET A 142 25.90 -15.76 7.83
C MET A 142 26.69 -15.29 6.59
N MET A 143 27.22 -14.06 6.58
CA MET A 143 28.19 -13.59 5.56
C MET A 143 29.63 -13.98 5.89
N GLY A 144 29.86 -15.25 6.21
CA GLY A 144 31.17 -15.73 6.64
C GLY A 144 31.34 -17.22 6.45
N ILE A 145 31.27 -17.70 5.20
CA ILE A 145 31.92 -18.93 4.73
C ILE A 145 32.36 -18.76 3.28
#